data_AF-A0A967XV11-F1
#
_entry.id   AF-A0A967XV11-F1
#
_cell.length_a   1.000
_cell.length_b   1.000
_cell.length_c   1.000
_cell.angle_alpha   90.00
_cell.angle_beta   90.00
_cell.angle_gamma   90.00
#
_symmetry.space_group_name_H-M   'P 1'
#
loop_
_entity.id
_entity.type
_entity.pdbx_description
1 polymer ?
#
loop_
_entity_poly.entity_id
_entity_poly.type
_entity_poly.pdbx_seq_one_letter_code
_entity_poly.pdbx_strand_id
1 'polypeptide(L)'
;QAALKYARLDTCYLLTLRDIQLEEINQLNRLQEAKASFERVTHARATPKIFNPADFWHIRGAKDLSLKRQALLQALFVFRDRVARRADKPPFKIMNDATMVRIAVQHPKTLSALKHIKGISAVFLKRYGHKILSLLQTSDLDPIIQPEYAAKPPEVVLQRYEHLRSWRNTTAKARGVEPDVILTNDTLMAIAKANPASQTELAAENILGPWQFQAYANTIIKQLRDL
;
A
#
# COMPACT_ATOMS: atom_id res chain seq x y z
N GLN A 1 6.96 -6.70 34.11
CA GLN A 1 7.57 -8.05 33.97
C GLN A 1 6.98 -8.86 32.80
N ALA A 2 5.65 -8.88 32.59
CA ALA A 2 5.04 -9.60 31.45
C ALA A 2 5.55 -9.14 30.06
N ALA A 3 5.66 -7.83 29.82
CA ALA A 3 6.17 -7.30 28.54
C ALA A 3 7.64 -7.68 28.26
N LEU A 4 8.48 -7.74 29.30
CA LEU A 4 9.88 -8.17 29.16
C LEU A 4 9.98 -9.66 28.83
N LYS A 5 9.15 -10.48 29.47
CA LYS A 5 9.05 -11.91 29.17
C LYS A 5 8.60 -12.14 27.73
N TYR A 6 7.59 -11.40 27.28
CA TYR A 6 7.10 -11.44 25.90
C TYR A 6 8.22 -11.09 24.91
N ALA A 7 8.88 -9.93 25.07
CA ALA A 7 9.94 -9.50 24.16
C ALA A 7 11.14 -10.46 24.09
N ARG A 8 11.45 -11.14 25.22
CA ARG A 8 12.48 -12.18 25.25
C ARG A 8 12.08 -13.40 24.43
N LEU A 9 10.84 -13.86 24.57
CA LEU A 9 10.35 -15.06 23.88
C LEU A 9 10.25 -14.86 22.37
N ASP A 10 10.03 -13.62 21.91
CA ASP A 10 10.01 -13.27 20.48
C ASP A 10 11.38 -13.46 19.79
N THR A 11 12.48 -13.46 20.54
CA THR A 11 13.84 -13.51 19.95
C THR A 11 14.66 -14.74 20.35
N CYS A 12 14.42 -15.31 21.54
CA CYS A 12 15.29 -16.38 22.06
C CYS A 12 15.27 -17.68 21.24
N TYR A 13 14.21 -17.94 20.47
CA TYR A 13 14.09 -19.13 19.64
C TYR A 13 14.49 -18.93 18.17
N LEU A 14 14.74 -17.69 17.74
CA LEU A 14 14.93 -17.39 16.31
C LEU A 14 16.21 -18.03 15.72
N LEU A 15 17.28 -18.16 16.51
CA LEU A 15 18.52 -18.80 16.04
C LEU A 15 18.33 -20.30 15.82
N THR A 16 17.68 -20.98 16.77
CA THR A 16 17.34 -22.41 16.62
C THR A 16 16.38 -22.63 15.45
N LEU A 17 15.36 -21.78 15.30
CA LEU A 17 14.42 -21.86 14.18
C LEU A 17 15.13 -21.66 12.83
N ARG A 18 16.07 -20.69 12.75
CA ARG A 18 16.90 -20.47 11.57
C ARG A 18 17.67 -21.74 11.18
N ASP A 19 18.28 -22.43 12.14
CA ASP A 19 19.10 -23.60 11.86
C ASP A 19 18.24 -24.77 11.32
N ILE A 20 17.07 -25.00 11.91
CA ILE A 20 16.09 -25.99 11.43
C ILE A 20 15.65 -25.66 10.00
N GLN A 21 15.25 -24.41 9.75
CA GLN A 21 14.79 -23.98 8.42
C GLN A 21 15.92 -24.02 7.37
N LEU A 22 17.15 -23.72 7.77
CA LEU A 22 18.31 -23.77 6.88
C LEU A 22 18.62 -25.22 6.44
N GLU A 23 18.48 -26.18 7.35
CA GLU A 23 18.62 -27.60 7.02
C GLU A 23 17.57 -28.04 5.99
N GLU A 24 16.29 -27.71 6.21
CA GLU A 24 15.20 -28.01 5.27
C GLU A 24 15.41 -27.36 3.89
N ILE A 25 15.83 -26.08 3.87
CA ILE A 25 16.14 -25.35 2.62
C ILE A 25 17.26 -26.03 1.85
N ASN A 26 18.29 -26.52 2.55
CA ASN A 26 19.40 -27.24 1.92
C ASN A 26 18.96 -28.60 1.37
N GLN A 27 18.17 -29.37 2.11
CA GLN A 27 17.61 -30.64 1.64
C GLN A 27 16.77 -30.47 0.37
N LEU A 28 16.06 -29.34 0.24
CA LEU A 28 15.29 -28.98 -0.95
C LEU A 28 16.12 -28.35 -2.08
N ASN A 29 17.42 -28.13 -1.89
CA ASN A 29 18.32 -27.42 -2.81
C ASN A 29 17.86 -25.99 -3.13
N ARG A 30 17.31 -25.28 -2.14
CA ARG A 30 16.71 -23.93 -2.28
C ARG A 30 17.54 -22.81 -1.67
N LEU A 31 18.80 -23.08 -1.29
CA LEU A 31 19.61 -22.10 -0.57
C LEU A 31 19.85 -20.81 -1.37
N GLN A 32 20.07 -20.92 -2.68
CA GLN A 32 20.36 -19.76 -3.53
C GLN A 32 19.16 -18.81 -3.64
N GLU A 33 17.94 -19.34 -3.83
CA GLU A 33 16.72 -18.53 -3.88
C GLU A 33 16.36 -17.92 -2.52
N ALA A 34 16.59 -18.66 -1.43
CA ALA A 34 16.38 -18.17 -0.07
C ALA A 34 17.31 -16.99 0.24
N LYS A 35 18.61 -17.11 -0.08
CA LYS A 35 19.59 -16.03 0.07
C LYS A 35 19.22 -14.79 -0.72
N ALA A 36 18.80 -14.95 -1.99
CA ALA A 36 18.33 -13.85 -2.81
C ALA A 36 17.11 -13.15 -2.18
N SER A 37 16.20 -13.92 -1.58
CA SER A 37 15.03 -13.37 -0.86
C SER A 37 15.44 -12.63 0.41
N PHE A 38 16.40 -13.13 1.18
CA PHE A 38 16.92 -12.46 2.38
C PHE A 38 17.59 -11.13 2.02
N GLU A 39 18.45 -11.12 1.00
CA GLU A 39 19.11 -9.91 0.50
C GLU A 39 18.10 -8.87 0.03
N ARG A 40 17.05 -9.27 -0.68
CA ARG A 40 15.98 -8.34 -1.08
C ARG A 40 15.33 -7.65 0.13
N VAL A 41 15.15 -8.36 1.24
CA VAL A 41 14.56 -7.79 2.47
C VAL A 41 15.53 -6.82 3.15
N THR A 42 16.85 -7.06 3.11
CA THR A 42 17.83 -6.12 3.70
C THR A 42 17.90 -4.78 2.97
N HIS A 43 17.54 -4.76 1.69
CA HIS A 43 17.46 -3.54 0.88
C HIS A 43 16.09 -2.83 0.93
N ALA A 44 15.09 -3.42 1.60
CA ALA A 44 13.77 -2.81 1.70
C ALA A 44 13.85 -1.50 2.50
N ARG A 45 13.60 -0.38 1.82
CA ARG A 45 13.51 0.93 2.47
C ARG A 45 12.07 1.20 2.88
N ALA A 46 11.88 1.64 4.11
CA ALA A 46 10.59 2.18 4.52
C ALA A 46 10.29 3.41 3.65
N THR A 47 9.30 3.28 2.78
CA THR A 47 8.77 4.44 2.06
C THR A 47 7.94 5.24 3.06
N PRO A 48 8.33 6.48 3.39
CA PRO A 48 7.54 7.28 4.29
C PRO A 48 6.17 7.47 3.65
N LYS A 49 5.10 7.25 4.43
CA LYS A 49 3.75 7.55 3.95
C LYS A 49 3.62 9.06 3.79
N ILE A 50 3.78 9.53 2.56
CA ILE A 50 3.55 10.93 2.21
C ILE A 50 2.04 11.16 2.24
N PHE A 51 1.62 12.19 2.98
CA PHE A 51 0.22 12.59 2.98
C PHE A 51 -0.12 13.20 1.63
N ASN A 52 -1.09 12.60 0.93
CA ASN A 52 -1.68 13.16 -0.27
C ASN A 52 -3.09 13.66 0.07
N PRO A 53 -3.39 14.97 -0.06
CA PRO A 53 -4.74 15.49 0.14
C PRO A 53 -5.81 14.74 -0.66
N ALA A 54 -5.50 14.25 -1.87
CA ALA A 54 -6.40 13.49 -2.73
C ALA A 54 -6.82 12.13 -2.12
N ASP A 55 -6.10 11.63 -1.11
CA ASP A 55 -6.46 10.37 -0.43
C ASP A 55 -7.81 10.45 0.30
N PHE A 56 -8.40 11.65 0.45
CA PHE A 56 -9.76 11.79 0.96
C PHE A 56 -10.78 11.03 0.10
N TRP A 57 -10.50 10.76 -1.18
CA TRP A 57 -11.34 9.94 -2.06
C TRP A 57 -11.43 8.47 -1.63
N HIS A 58 -10.47 7.97 -0.85
CA HIS A 58 -10.52 6.62 -0.26
C HIS A 58 -11.52 6.51 0.89
N ILE A 59 -12.03 7.64 1.40
CA ILE A 59 -13.05 7.66 2.43
C ILE A 59 -14.38 7.16 1.85
N ARG A 60 -14.93 6.11 2.47
CA ARG A 60 -16.25 5.59 2.10
C ARG A 60 -17.31 6.71 2.17
N GLY A 61 -18.04 6.89 1.07
CA GLY A 61 -19.06 7.93 0.92
C GLY A 61 -18.55 9.26 0.39
N ALA A 62 -17.24 9.44 0.14
CA ALA A 62 -16.70 10.68 -0.41
C ALA A 62 -17.25 11.00 -1.81
N LYS A 63 -17.34 9.98 -2.67
CA LYS A 63 -17.80 10.11 -4.07
C LYS A 63 -19.29 10.45 -4.18
N ASP A 64 -20.09 10.07 -3.19
CA ASP A 64 -21.55 10.28 -3.17
C ASP A 64 -21.94 11.69 -2.69
N LEU A 65 -20.97 12.48 -2.22
CA LEU A 65 -21.19 13.85 -1.77
C LEU A 65 -21.30 14.82 -2.95
N SER A 66 -22.07 15.90 -2.78
CA SER A 66 -22.03 17.03 -3.72
C SER A 66 -20.66 17.71 -3.70
N LEU A 67 -20.29 18.40 -4.78
CA LEU A 67 -18.98 19.09 -4.91
C LEU A 67 -18.65 19.95 -3.67
N LYS A 68 -19.60 20.75 -3.19
CA LYS A 68 -19.40 21.57 -1.99
C LYS A 68 -19.05 20.73 -0.75
N ARG A 69 -19.72 19.58 -0.57
CA ARG A 69 -19.47 18.68 0.56
C ARG A 69 -18.18 17.87 0.38
N GLN A 70 -17.78 17.57 -0.85
CA GLN A 70 -16.46 16.98 -1.16
C GLN A 70 -15.34 17.94 -0.79
N ALA A 71 -15.44 19.23 -1.16
CA ALA A 71 -14.47 20.25 -0.76
C ALA A 71 -14.35 20.39 0.77
N LEU A 72 -15.49 20.36 1.48
CA LEU A 72 -15.49 20.35 2.95
C LEU A 72 -14.83 19.08 3.53
N LEU A 73 -15.07 17.92 2.92
CA LEU A 73 -14.45 16.67 3.34
C LEU A 73 -12.92 16.69 3.12
N GLN A 74 -12.46 17.21 1.97
CA GLN A 74 -11.04 17.43 1.70
C GLN A 74 -10.40 18.35 2.75
N ALA A 75 -11.05 19.48 3.05
CA ALA A 75 -10.57 20.42 4.06
C ALA A 75 -10.49 19.79 5.46
N LEU A 76 -11.50 18.99 5.84
CA LEU A 76 -11.50 18.22 7.09
C LEU A 76 -10.38 17.17 7.13
N PHE A 77 -10.13 16.50 6.01
CA PHE A 77 -9.08 15.50 5.86
C PHE A 77 -7.67 16.11 6.04
N VAL A 78 -7.41 17.24 5.38
CA VAL A 78 -6.16 18.03 5.54
C VAL A 78 -6.03 18.56 6.96
N PHE A 79 -7.12 19.07 7.55
CA PHE A 79 -7.13 19.50 8.95
C PHE A 79 -6.72 18.35 9.88
N ARG A 80 -7.29 17.15 9.69
CA ARG A 80 -7.02 15.98 10.52
C ARG A 80 -5.55 15.58 10.46
N ASP A 81 -4.96 15.48 9.27
CA ASP A 81 -3.54 15.13 9.12
C ASP A 81 -2.62 16.11 9.84
N ARG A 82 -2.82 17.41 9.63
CA ARG A 82 -2.05 18.45 10.32
C ARG A 82 -2.13 18.35 11.84
N VAL A 83 -3.33 18.08 12.38
CA VAL A 83 -3.52 17.91 13.82
C VAL A 83 -2.89 16.62 14.33
N ALA A 84 -3.02 15.53 13.57
CA ALA A 84 -2.46 14.22 13.90
C ALA A 84 -0.93 14.27 14.01
N ARG A 85 -0.28 14.89 13.01
CA ARG A 85 1.18 15.11 12.99
C ARG A 85 1.65 15.95 14.17
N ARG A 86 0.99 17.08 14.45
CA ARG A 86 1.34 17.95 15.59
C ARG A 86 1.14 17.27 16.94
N ALA A 87 0.19 16.36 17.04
CA ALA A 87 -0.10 15.65 18.27
C ALA A 87 0.69 14.34 18.43
N ASP A 88 1.52 13.99 17.43
CA ASP A 88 2.18 12.69 17.30
C ASP A 88 1.23 11.51 17.53
N LYS A 89 0.09 11.55 16.83
CA LYS A 89 -0.97 10.55 16.94
C LYS A 89 -1.44 10.10 15.57
N PRO A 90 -1.87 8.84 15.42
CA PRO A 90 -2.45 8.40 14.17
C PRO A 90 -3.76 9.16 13.87
N PRO A 91 -4.07 9.48 12.60
CA PRO A 91 -5.20 10.32 12.23
C PRO A 91 -6.56 9.90 12.81
N PHE A 92 -6.82 8.59 12.90
CA PHE A 92 -8.09 8.07 13.42
C PHE A 92 -8.30 8.38 14.92
N LYS A 93 -7.24 8.65 15.69
CA LYS A 93 -7.35 9.11 17.09
C LYS A 93 -7.75 10.58 17.19
N ILE A 94 -7.60 11.36 16.12
CA ILE A 94 -8.09 12.73 16.03
C ILE A 94 -9.57 12.72 15.64
N MET A 95 -9.89 12.09 14.50
CA MET A 95 -11.26 11.96 14.00
C MET A 95 -11.33 10.79 13.02
N ASN A 96 -12.33 9.91 13.16
CA ASN A 96 -12.55 8.83 12.19
C ASN A 96 -13.23 9.34 10.91
N ASP A 97 -13.08 8.59 9.82
CA ASP A 97 -13.59 8.96 8.50
C ASP A 97 -15.11 9.18 8.50
N ALA A 98 -15.85 8.27 9.14
CA ALA A 98 -17.32 8.38 9.25
C ALA A 98 -17.77 9.67 9.95
N THR A 99 -16.99 10.18 10.91
CA THR A 99 -17.29 11.44 11.59
C THR A 99 -17.01 12.64 10.69
N MET A 100 -15.90 12.63 9.93
CA MET A 100 -15.64 13.69 8.92
C MET A 100 -16.75 13.75 7.88
N VAL A 101 -17.20 12.59 7.35
CA VAL A 101 -18.31 12.53 6.40
C VAL A 101 -19.60 13.06 7.03
N ARG A 102 -19.93 12.68 8.27
CA ARG A 102 -21.10 13.24 8.98
C ARG A 102 -21.02 14.75 9.14
N ILE A 103 -19.85 15.30 9.49
CA ILE A 103 -19.65 16.75 9.59
C ILE A 103 -19.86 17.42 8.23
N ALA A 104 -19.28 16.89 7.16
CA ALA A 104 -19.43 17.43 5.81
C ALA A 104 -20.89 17.40 5.33
N VAL A 105 -21.63 16.32 5.63
CA VAL A 105 -23.05 16.16 5.27
C VAL A 105 -23.94 17.11 6.07
N GLN A 106 -23.83 17.09 7.40
CA GLN A 106 -24.70 17.85 8.32
C GLN A 106 -24.35 19.33 8.38
N HIS A 107 -23.10 19.69 8.04
CA HIS A 107 -22.61 21.07 7.97
C HIS A 107 -22.97 21.91 9.23
N PRO A 108 -22.58 21.46 10.44
CA PRO A 108 -22.97 22.14 11.68
C PRO A 108 -22.48 23.59 11.72
N LYS A 109 -23.34 24.50 12.21
CA LYS A 109 -23.03 25.93 12.34
C LYS A 109 -22.71 26.36 13.76
N THR A 110 -22.94 25.49 14.75
CA THR A 110 -22.75 25.78 16.18
C THR A 110 -22.04 24.62 16.88
N LEU A 111 -21.43 24.89 18.04
CA LEU A 111 -20.78 23.85 18.85
C LEU A 111 -21.80 22.82 19.36
N SER A 112 -23.02 23.26 19.64
CA SER A 112 -24.12 22.38 20.04
C SER A 112 -24.44 21.38 18.92
N ALA A 113 -24.63 21.86 17.69
CA ALA A 113 -24.86 20.99 16.54
C ALA A 113 -23.69 20.02 16.32
N LEU A 114 -22.44 20.48 16.47
CA LEU A 114 -21.25 19.63 16.36
C LEU A 114 -21.19 18.56 17.45
N LYS A 115 -21.62 18.87 18.69
CA LYS A 115 -21.69 17.92 19.82
C LYS A 115 -22.62 16.73 19.53
N HIS A 116 -23.70 16.96 18.79
CA HIS A 116 -24.69 15.92 18.48
C HIS A 116 -24.25 14.98 17.34
N ILE A 117 -23.13 15.27 16.66
CA ILE A 117 -22.57 14.37 15.66
C ILE A 117 -21.93 13.16 16.34
N LYS A 118 -22.41 11.97 15.99
CA LYS A 118 -21.83 10.69 16.45
C LYS A 118 -20.32 10.65 16.17
N GLY A 119 -19.53 10.31 17.19
CA GLY A 119 -18.07 10.23 17.12
C GLY A 119 -17.33 11.48 17.59
N ILE A 120 -18.04 12.56 17.94
CA ILE A 120 -17.46 13.74 18.59
C ILE A 120 -17.48 13.55 20.11
N SER A 121 -16.30 13.53 20.72
CA SER A 121 -16.16 13.52 22.18
C SER A 121 -16.14 14.93 22.75
N ALA A 122 -16.47 15.08 24.04
CA ALA A 122 -16.39 16.37 24.73
C ALA A 122 -14.95 16.96 24.69
N VAL A 123 -13.94 16.10 24.80
CA VAL A 123 -12.52 16.49 24.71
C VAL A 123 -12.20 17.01 23.31
N PHE A 124 -12.65 16.31 22.26
CA PHE A 124 -12.48 16.77 20.87
C PHE A 124 -13.16 18.13 20.66
N LEU A 125 -14.41 18.27 21.10
CA LEU A 125 -15.19 19.48 20.94
C LEU A 125 -14.51 20.67 21.63
N LYS A 126 -14.05 20.51 22.87
CA LYS A 126 -13.33 21.56 23.62
C LYS A 126 -12.06 21.99 22.90
N ARG A 127 -11.31 21.05 22.31
CA ARG A 127 -9.99 21.30 21.72
C ARG A 127 -10.04 21.80 20.29
N TYR A 128 -10.99 21.31 19.48
CA TYR A 128 -11.02 21.52 18.03
C TYR A 128 -12.34 22.08 17.50
N GLY A 129 -13.39 22.16 18.32
CA GLY A 129 -14.74 22.54 17.87
C GLY A 129 -14.79 23.88 17.14
N HIS A 130 -14.20 24.93 17.71
CA HIS A 130 -14.15 26.26 17.06
C HIS A 130 -13.36 26.24 15.74
N LYS A 131 -12.26 25.48 15.67
CA LYS A 131 -11.45 25.35 14.45
C LYS A 131 -12.21 24.64 13.33
N ILE A 132 -12.98 23.61 13.69
CA ILE A 132 -13.86 22.92 12.74
C ILE A 132 -14.97 23.86 12.27
N LEU A 133 -15.66 24.57 13.18
CA LEU A 133 -16.73 25.50 12.77
C LEU A 133 -16.20 26.60 11.85
N SER A 134 -15.04 27.18 12.16
CA SER A 134 -14.38 28.16 11.30
C SER A 134 -14.09 27.57 9.92
N LEU A 135 -13.52 26.36 9.86
CA LEU A 135 -13.26 25.66 8.58
C LEU A 135 -14.53 25.44 7.75
N LEU A 136 -15.65 25.08 8.40
CA LEU A 136 -16.92 24.85 7.71
C LEU A 136 -17.60 26.15 7.24
N GLN A 137 -17.25 27.30 7.82
CA GLN A 137 -17.84 28.59 7.48
C GLN A 137 -17.04 29.33 6.40
N THR A 138 -15.82 28.89 6.10
CA THR A 138 -14.99 29.44 5.02
C THR A 138 -15.69 29.31 3.67
N SER A 139 -15.79 30.42 2.95
CA SER A 139 -16.31 30.50 1.59
C SER A 139 -15.26 30.18 0.52
N ASP A 140 -13.99 30.25 0.89
CA ASP A 140 -12.81 30.05 0.03
C ASP A 140 -12.14 28.70 0.37
N LEU A 141 -12.76 27.61 -0.08
CA LEU A 141 -12.17 26.28 0.06
C LEU A 141 -11.28 26.00 -1.14
N ASP A 142 -10.15 25.33 -0.88
CA ASP A 142 -9.29 24.84 -1.95
C ASP A 142 -10.09 24.02 -2.96
N PRO A 143 -9.77 24.13 -4.26
CA PRO A 143 -10.35 23.27 -5.28
C PRO A 143 -10.20 21.79 -4.93
N ILE A 144 -11.19 20.99 -5.31
CA ILE A 144 -11.14 19.55 -5.10
C ILE A 144 -9.98 18.97 -5.92
N ILE A 145 -9.06 18.30 -5.22
CA ILE A 145 -7.93 17.62 -5.83
C ILE A 145 -8.45 16.27 -6.33
N GLN A 146 -8.43 16.08 -7.64
CA GLN A 146 -8.76 14.80 -8.25
C GLN A 146 -7.60 13.82 -8.02
N PRO A 147 -7.89 12.53 -7.79
CA PRO A 147 -6.83 11.54 -7.65
C PRO A 147 -6.17 11.35 -9.02
N GLU A 148 -4.84 11.36 -9.05
CA GLU A 148 -4.10 10.95 -10.23
C GLU A 148 -4.23 9.43 -10.37
N TYR A 149 -5.12 8.99 -11.27
CA TYR A 149 -5.15 7.61 -11.68
C TYR A 149 -4.04 7.39 -12.70
N ALA A 150 -3.10 6.48 -12.41
CA ALA A 150 -2.19 5.99 -13.42
C ALA A 150 -3.01 5.50 -14.62
N ALA A 151 -2.63 5.93 -15.83
CA ALA A 151 -3.29 5.47 -17.04
C ALA A 151 -3.31 3.93 -17.05
N LYS A 152 -4.48 3.36 -17.33
CA LYS A 152 -4.62 1.91 -17.46
C LYS A 152 -3.60 1.45 -18.53
N PRO A 153 -2.76 0.43 -18.25
CA PRO A 153 -1.85 -0.09 -19.25
C PRO A 153 -2.63 -0.48 -20.52
N PRO A 154 -2.04 -0.28 -21.72
CA PRO A 154 -2.65 -0.71 -22.97
C PRO A 154 -3.04 -2.19 -22.92
N GLU A 155 -4.10 -2.58 -23.64
CA GLU A 155 -4.62 -3.96 -23.61
C GLU A 155 -3.55 -5.01 -23.96
N VAL A 156 -2.67 -4.69 -24.91
CA VAL A 156 -1.54 -5.56 -25.29
C VAL A 156 -0.58 -5.85 -24.12
N VAL A 157 -0.37 -4.89 -23.21
CA VAL A 157 0.45 -5.08 -22.00
C VAL A 157 -0.28 -6.00 -21.03
N LEU A 158 -1.60 -5.86 -20.89
CA LEU A 158 -2.42 -6.68 -20.00
C LEU A 158 -2.48 -8.13 -20.47
N GLN A 159 -2.58 -8.36 -21.78
CA GLN A 159 -2.52 -9.71 -22.36
C GLN A 159 -1.17 -10.39 -22.07
N ARG A 160 -0.05 -9.68 -22.27
CA ARG A 160 1.28 -10.17 -21.88
C ARG A 160 1.37 -10.50 -20.39
N TYR A 161 0.89 -9.60 -19.55
CA TYR A 161 0.87 -9.80 -18.11
C TYR A 161 0.09 -11.05 -17.71
N GLU A 162 -1.12 -11.25 -18.23
CA GLU A 162 -1.95 -12.42 -17.88
C GLU A 162 -1.34 -13.73 -18.40
N HIS A 163 -0.72 -13.73 -19.58
CA HIS A 163 0.00 -14.89 -20.08
C HIS A 163 1.18 -15.27 -19.17
N LEU A 164 2.03 -14.30 -18.83
CA LEU A 164 3.14 -14.49 -17.88
C LEU A 164 2.63 -14.92 -16.49
N ARG A 165 1.49 -14.39 -16.05
CA ARG A 165 0.86 -14.74 -14.77
C ARG A 165 0.40 -16.20 -14.76
N SER A 166 -0.20 -16.67 -15.85
CA SER A 166 -0.61 -18.07 -16.01
C SER A 166 0.60 -19.01 -15.96
N TRP A 167 1.66 -18.68 -16.70
CA TRP A 167 2.93 -19.42 -16.66
C TRP A 167 3.53 -19.47 -15.25
N ARG A 168 3.61 -18.32 -14.57
CA ARG A 168 4.13 -18.22 -13.21
C ARG A 168 3.34 -19.10 -12.25
N ASN A 169 2.01 -19.04 -12.29
CA ASN A 169 1.15 -19.84 -11.40
C ASN A 169 1.35 -21.35 -11.64
N THR A 170 1.49 -21.76 -12.90
CA THR A 170 1.76 -23.16 -13.27
C THR A 170 3.13 -23.60 -12.76
N THR A 171 4.16 -22.77 -12.94
CA THR A 171 5.52 -23.02 -12.47
C THR A 171 5.59 -23.10 -10.94
N ALA A 172 4.91 -22.18 -10.24
CA ALA A 172 4.84 -22.15 -8.78
C ALA A 172 4.19 -23.42 -8.23
N LYS A 173 3.06 -23.84 -8.81
CA LYS A 173 2.38 -25.09 -8.46
C LYS A 173 3.28 -26.31 -8.69
N ALA A 174 3.96 -26.39 -9.84
CA ALA A 174 4.87 -27.50 -10.13
C ALA A 174 6.05 -27.57 -9.16
N ARG A 175 6.52 -26.42 -8.68
CA ARG A 175 7.60 -26.32 -7.68
C ARG A 175 7.11 -26.46 -6.23
N GLY A 176 5.81 -26.45 -5.96
CA GLY A 176 5.27 -26.42 -4.60
C GLY A 176 5.72 -25.18 -3.82
N VAL A 177 5.72 -24.01 -4.47
CA VAL A 177 6.02 -22.71 -3.85
C VAL A 177 4.91 -21.71 -4.13
N GLU A 178 4.86 -20.64 -3.33
CA GLU A 178 3.96 -19.53 -3.61
C GLU A 178 4.34 -18.81 -4.93
N PRO A 179 3.38 -18.23 -5.66
CA PRO A 179 3.66 -17.58 -6.95
C PRO A 179 4.69 -16.45 -6.87
N ASP A 180 4.71 -15.70 -5.77
CA ASP A 180 5.64 -14.58 -5.56
C ASP A 180 7.10 -15.01 -5.40
N VAL A 181 7.36 -16.27 -5.02
CA VAL A 181 8.69 -16.88 -5.01
C VAL A 181 9.26 -16.98 -6.43
N ILE A 182 8.39 -17.22 -7.42
CA ILE A 182 8.80 -17.19 -8.83
C ILE A 182 9.05 -15.74 -9.23
N LEU A 183 7.99 -14.93 -9.28
CA LEU A 183 8.03 -13.49 -9.62
C LEU A 183 6.83 -12.76 -8.99
N THR A 184 7.07 -11.57 -8.45
CA THR A 184 5.99 -10.71 -7.92
C THR A 184 5.09 -10.18 -9.05
N ASN A 185 3.88 -9.74 -8.73
CA ASN A 185 3.00 -9.11 -9.72
C ASN A 185 3.64 -7.86 -10.33
N ASP A 186 4.36 -7.08 -9.54
CA ASP A 186 5.05 -5.87 -10.02
C ASP A 186 6.16 -6.22 -11.00
N THR A 187 6.93 -7.27 -10.70
CA THR A 187 7.96 -7.81 -11.60
C THR A 187 7.34 -8.29 -12.92
N LEU A 188 6.23 -9.04 -12.88
CA LEU A 188 5.52 -9.48 -14.08
C LEU A 188 5.01 -8.30 -14.91
N MET A 189 4.44 -7.29 -14.26
CA MET A 189 3.95 -6.08 -14.94
C MET A 189 5.10 -5.28 -15.56
N ALA A 190 6.25 -5.19 -14.88
CA ALA A 190 7.45 -4.55 -15.41
C ALA A 190 7.94 -5.27 -16.69
N ILE A 191 8.03 -6.60 -16.66
CA ILE A 191 8.40 -7.41 -17.83
C ILE A 191 7.38 -7.22 -18.96
N ALA A 192 6.08 -7.24 -18.66
CA ALA A 192 5.03 -7.07 -19.67
C ALA A 192 5.07 -5.67 -20.33
N LYS A 193 5.48 -4.64 -19.59
CA LYS A 193 5.69 -3.29 -20.12
C LYS A 193 6.95 -3.19 -20.97
N ALA A 194 8.07 -3.73 -20.50
CA ALA A 194 9.36 -3.70 -21.20
C ALA A 194 9.36 -4.55 -22.47
N ASN A 195 8.68 -5.69 -22.44
CA ASN A 195 8.57 -6.65 -23.56
C ASN A 195 9.93 -7.00 -24.22
N PRO A 196 10.92 -7.49 -23.45
CA PRO A 196 12.24 -7.81 -23.99
C PRO A 196 12.19 -8.96 -25.00
N ALA A 197 12.88 -8.81 -26.13
CA ALA A 197 12.96 -9.83 -27.19
C ALA A 197 14.12 -10.83 -26.98
N SER A 198 15.07 -10.49 -26.10
CA SER A 198 16.28 -11.28 -25.83
C SER A 198 16.66 -11.27 -24.34
N GLN A 199 17.47 -12.24 -23.92
CA GLN A 199 18.03 -12.25 -22.55
C GLN A 199 18.87 -11.00 -22.26
N THR A 200 19.57 -10.47 -23.27
CA THR A 200 20.38 -9.25 -23.15
C THR A 200 19.52 -8.04 -22.84
N GLU A 201 18.39 -7.87 -23.53
CA GLU A 201 17.42 -6.82 -23.22
C GLU A 201 16.83 -6.99 -21.83
N LEU A 202 16.41 -8.22 -21.47
CA LEU A 202 15.86 -8.49 -20.13
C LEU A 202 16.88 -8.20 -19.01
N ALA A 203 18.17 -8.45 -19.25
CA ALA A 203 19.23 -8.13 -18.30
C ALA A 203 19.42 -6.61 -18.15
N ALA A 204 19.34 -5.86 -19.25
CA ALA A 204 19.49 -4.41 -19.26
C ALA A 204 18.39 -3.70 -18.45
N GLU A 205 17.18 -4.28 -18.39
CA GLU A 205 16.08 -3.76 -17.58
C GLU A 205 16.32 -3.86 -16.06
N ASN A 206 17.23 -4.72 -15.63
CA ASN A 206 17.55 -4.96 -14.21
C ASN A 206 16.30 -5.28 -13.34
N ILE A 207 15.29 -5.93 -13.95
CA ILE A 207 14.01 -6.28 -13.29
C ILE A 207 14.14 -7.55 -12.43
N LEU A 208 14.99 -8.48 -12.84
CA LEU A 208 15.14 -9.79 -12.21
C LEU A 208 16.39 -9.83 -11.32
N GLY A 209 16.26 -10.43 -10.13
CA GLY A 209 17.43 -10.76 -9.32
C GLY A 209 18.29 -11.84 -10.01
N PRO A 210 19.59 -11.97 -9.65
CA PRO A 210 20.53 -12.86 -10.35
C PRO A 210 20.05 -14.32 -10.45
N TRP A 211 19.52 -14.88 -9.36
CA TRP A 211 19.00 -16.25 -9.37
C TRP A 211 17.75 -16.40 -10.24
N GLN A 212 16.81 -15.45 -10.18
CA GLN A 212 15.59 -15.48 -11.02
C GLN A 212 15.93 -15.36 -12.49
N PHE A 213 16.90 -14.50 -12.83
CA PHE A 213 17.39 -14.37 -14.19
C PHE A 213 17.96 -15.69 -14.68
N GLN A 214 18.87 -16.30 -13.91
CA GLN A 214 19.46 -17.60 -14.25
C GLN A 214 18.40 -18.70 -14.42
N ALA A 215 17.37 -18.72 -13.57
CA ALA A 215 16.34 -19.75 -13.57
C ALA A 215 15.29 -19.56 -14.66
N TYR A 216 14.90 -18.31 -14.97
CA TYR A 216 13.67 -18.03 -15.70
C TYR A 216 13.82 -17.17 -16.95
N ALA A 217 14.97 -16.53 -17.20
CA ALA A 217 15.12 -15.61 -18.34
C ALA A 217 14.74 -16.27 -19.67
N ASN A 218 15.23 -17.48 -19.93
CA ASN A 218 14.88 -18.24 -21.14
C ASN A 218 13.38 -18.50 -21.28
N THR A 219 12.74 -18.92 -20.20
CA THR A 219 11.32 -19.24 -20.21
C THR A 219 10.48 -17.99 -20.40
N ILE A 220 10.84 -16.88 -19.75
CA ILE A 220 10.18 -15.58 -19.90
C ILE A 220 10.22 -15.11 -21.35
N ILE A 221 11.41 -15.12 -21.98
CA ILE A 221 11.55 -14.71 -23.39
C ILE A 221 10.72 -15.63 -24.30
N LYS A 222 10.68 -16.94 -24.02
CA LYS A 222 9.80 -17.85 -24.75
C LYS A 222 8.32 -17.49 -24.58
N GLN A 223 7.84 -17.27 -23.35
CA GLN A 223 6.45 -16.87 -23.10
C GLN A 223 6.07 -15.55 -23.78
N LEU A 224 7.01 -14.60 -23.90
CA LEU A 224 6.77 -13.34 -24.60
C LEU A 224 6.69 -13.50 -26.13
N ARG A 225 7.38 -14.50 -26.70
CA ARG A 225 7.35 -14.82 -28.13
C ARG A 225 6.15 -15.68 -28.54
N ASP A 226 5.67 -16.52 -27.62
CA ASP A 226 4.56 -17.45 -27.85
C ASP A 226 3.17 -16.76 -27.75
N LEU A 227 3.14 -15.43 -27.57
CA LEU A 227 1.96 -14.59 -27.39
C LEU A 227 1.55 -13.89 -28.70
#